data_AF-A0A388PWI8-F1
#
_entry.id   AF-A0A388PWI8-F1
#
_cell.length_a   1.000
_cell.length_b   1.000
_cell.length_c   1.000
_cell.angle_alpha   90.00
_cell.angle_beta   90.00
_cell.angle_gamma   90.00
#
_symmetry.space_group_name_H-M   'P 1'
#
loop_
_entity.id
_entity.type
_entity.pdbx_description
1 polymer ?
#
loop_
_entity_poly.entity_id
_entity_poly.type
_entity_poly.pdbx_seq_one_letter_code
_entity_poly.pdbx_strand_id
1 'polypeptide(L)'
;MSINSKRQLLIKWVRRYPLIALSVLAIAYLLGGFSSSDDSLVPQQVVITALYLFVGIVPLGFIIAFVVIGSISDAQSVRNKEKGGNLNYQDAFELPSEVMHGYKLALITDQPPTLTGLTGDKYLSDAQALCTTNPEHIPPVANCECGFYAYKELTDAQFERSINPGSFLLDVDLFGLGFTYKDGYRAETQLVNRLIKPRRCMRCKTLPAKVFVSTYKLSYTATAWWQWQIRCIVCSSSFKEKDKLSIEQMAQYLALKIT
;
A
#
# COMPACT_ATOMS: atom_id res chain seq x y z
N MET A 1 9.69 -17.24 -8.10
CA MET A 1 9.17 -15.86 -7.95
C MET A 1 7.67 -15.92 -7.66
N SER A 2 7.21 -15.37 -6.54
CA SER A 2 5.78 -15.27 -6.21
C SER A 2 5.05 -14.33 -7.19
N ILE A 3 3.73 -14.48 -7.34
CA ILE A 3 2.92 -13.58 -8.20
C ILE A 3 3.08 -12.12 -7.74
N ASN A 4 3.15 -11.90 -6.44
CA ASN A 4 3.40 -10.57 -5.86
C ASN A 4 4.75 -10.00 -6.26
N SER A 5 5.82 -10.81 -6.28
CA SER A 5 7.13 -10.33 -6.77
C SER A 5 7.08 -9.90 -8.25
N LYS A 6 6.28 -10.59 -9.08
CA LYS A 6 6.07 -10.20 -10.50
C LYS A 6 5.26 -8.91 -10.62
N ARG A 7 4.19 -8.75 -9.83
CA ARG A 7 3.37 -7.54 -9.76
C ARG A 7 4.20 -6.33 -9.30
N GLN A 8 5.05 -6.51 -8.28
CA GLN A 8 5.96 -5.49 -7.79
C GLN A 8 6.96 -5.05 -8.85
N LEU A 9 7.53 -6.01 -9.59
CA LEU A 9 8.47 -5.74 -10.67
C LEU A 9 7.78 -4.94 -11.80
N LEU A 10 6.57 -5.35 -12.19
CA LEU A 10 5.78 -4.64 -13.21
C LEU A 10 5.51 -3.18 -12.80
N ILE A 11 5.08 -2.94 -11.56
CA ILE A 11 4.82 -1.58 -11.05
C ILE A 11 6.10 -0.74 -11.01
N LYS A 12 7.26 -1.34 -10.67
CA LYS A 12 8.56 -0.65 -10.74
C LYS A 12 8.90 -0.21 -12.17
N TRP A 13 8.63 -1.05 -13.17
CA TRP A 13 8.84 -0.72 -14.58
C TRP A 13 7.91 0.39 -15.07
N VAL A 14 6.62 0.32 -14.72
CA VAL A 14 5.64 1.36 -15.05
C VAL A 14 6.05 2.72 -14.48
N ARG A 15 6.57 2.76 -13.25
CA ARG A 15 7.07 4.01 -12.65
C ARG A 15 8.29 4.60 -13.36
N ARG A 16 9.08 3.78 -14.07
CA ARG A 16 10.23 4.23 -14.86
C ARG A 16 9.87 4.60 -16.30
N TYR A 17 8.72 4.11 -16.79
CA TYR A 17 8.27 4.34 -18.16
C TYR A 17 8.24 5.83 -18.57
N PRO A 18 7.78 6.80 -17.75
CA PRO A 18 7.81 8.21 -18.14
C PRO A 18 9.22 8.73 -18.45
N LEU A 19 10.23 8.31 -17.69
CA LEU A 19 11.62 8.69 -17.95
C LEU A 19 12.12 8.07 -19.26
N ILE A 20 11.80 6.79 -19.49
CA ILE A 20 12.16 6.09 -20.73
C ILE A 20 11.50 6.76 -21.93
N ALA A 21 10.21 7.08 -21.84
CA ALA A 21 9.46 7.75 -22.90
C ALA A 21 10.03 9.13 -23.22
N LEU A 22 10.41 9.92 -22.20
CA LEU A 22 11.07 11.21 -22.39
C LEU A 22 12.45 11.05 -23.06
N SER A 23 13.24 10.04 -22.67
CA SER A 23 14.51 9.75 -23.32
C SER A 23 14.33 9.34 -24.79
N VAL A 24 13.35 8.49 -25.10
CA VAL A 24 13.02 8.09 -26.47
C VAL A 24 12.58 9.30 -27.30
N LEU A 25 11.75 10.18 -26.74
CA LEU A 25 11.33 11.42 -27.41
C LEU A 25 12.52 12.35 -27.70
N ALA A 26 13.44 12.50 -26.73
CA ALA A 26 14.64 13.30 -26.92
C ALA A 26 15.55 12.74 -28.02
N ILE A 27 15.72 11.41 -28.08
CA ILE A 27 16.46 10.73 -29.16
C ILE A 27 15.78 10.95 -30.51
N ALA A 28 14.46 10.80 -30.58
CA ALA A 28 13.70 11.03 -31.82
C ALA A 28 13.84 12.48 -32.32
N TYR A 29 13.89 13.45 -31.41
CA TYR A 29 14.16 14.84 -31.74
C TYR A 29 15.57 15.04 -32.31
N LEU A 30 16.60 14.48 -31.65
CA LEU A 30 18.00 14.58 -32.11
C LEU A 30 18.22 13.89 -33.46
N LEU A 31 17.47 12.84 -33.77
CA LEU A 31 17.52 12.14 -35.06
C LEU A 31 16.75 12.86 -36.18
N GLY A 32 16.22 14.06 -35.92
CA GLY A 32 15.51 14.84 -36.93
C GLY A 32 14.07 14.38 -37.19
N GLY A 33 13.47 13.57 -36.31
CA GLY A 33 12.07 13.11 -36.45
C GLY A 33 11.03 14.23 -36.51
N PHE A 34 11.39 15.43 -36.06
CA PHE A 34 10.56 16.64 -36.09
C PHE A 34 11.15 17.76 -36.98
N SER A 35 12.22 17.50 -37.73
CA SER A 35 12.84 18.47 -38.64
C SER A 35 12.31 18.28 -40.06
N SER A 36 12.12 19.39 -40.79
CA SER A 36 11.76 19.41 -42.21
C SER A 36 12.99 19.52 -43.13
N SER A 37 14.19 19.30 -42.61
CA SER A 37 15.46 19.36 -43.35
C SER A 37 15.76 18.02 -44.03
N ASP A 38 16.07 18.05 -45.33
CA ASP A 38 16.39 16.85 -46.12
C ASP A 38 17.72 16.16 -45.72
N ASP A 39 18.62 16.86 -45.02
CA ASP A 39 19.93 16.35 -44.57
C ASP A 39 19.88 15.54 -43.24
N SER A 40 18.82 14.77 -43.02
CA SER A 40 18.69 13.95 -41.81
C SER A 40 19.40 12.59 -41.94
N LEU A 41 20.14 12.20 -40.90
CA LEU A 41 20.85 10.90 -40.81
C LEU A 41 19.92 9.69 -40.90
N VAL A 42 18.66 9.84 -40.49
CA VAL A 42 17.63 8.81 -40.52
C VAL A 42 16.36 9.42 -41.13
N PRO A 43 15.70 8.78 -42.11
CA PRO A 43 14.50 9.31 -42.71
C PRO A 43 13.42 9.61 -41.66
N GLN A 44 12.86 10.82 -41.72
CA GLN A 44 11.87 11.31 -40.76
C GLN A 44 10.70 10.33 -40.55
N GLN A 45 10.20 9.73 -41.64
CA GLN A 45 9.12 8.75 -41.60
C GLN A 45 9.45 7.52 -40.75
N VAL A 46 10.71 7.07 -40.76
CA VAL A 46 11.16 5.90 -39.97
C VAL A 46 11.15 6.25 -38.48
N VAL A 47 11.65 7.44 -38.12
CA VAL A 47 11.67 7.91 -36.72
C VAL A 47 10.26 8.09 -36.18
N ILE A 48 9.36 8.72 -36.94
CA ILE A 48 7.97 8.94 -36.56
C ILE A 48 7.23 7.59 -36.41
N THR A 49 7.40 6.67 -37.37
CA THR A 49 6.77 5.34 -37.32
C THR A 49 7.24 4.55 -36.10
N ALA A 50 8.54 4.56 -35.80
CA ALA A 50 9.09 3.91 -34.61
C ALA A 50 8.52 4.51 -33.31
N LEU A 51 8.34 5.83 -33.26
CA LEU A 51 7.76 6.51 -32.11
C LEU A 51 6.28 6.16 -31.91
N TYR A 52 5.50 6.07 -32.99
CA TYR A 52 4.11 5.60 -32.93
C TYR A 52 4.01 4.14 -32.47
N LEU A 53 4.86 3.26 -32.99
CA LEU A 53 4.92 1.87 -32.54
C LEU A 53 5.28 1.78 -31.05
N PHE A 54 6.25 2.57 -30.58
CA PHE A 54 6.62 2.60 -29.18
C PHE A 54 5.46 3.06 -28.28
N VAL A 55 4.81 4.17 -28.63
CA VAL A 55 3.68 4.74 -27.85
C VAL A 55 2.44 3.85 -27.89
N GLY A 56 2.23 3.09 -28.96
CA GLY A 56 1.11 2.14 -29.06
C GLY A 56 1.37 0.81 -28.34
N ILE A 57 2.49 0.15 -28.65
CA ILE A 57 2.77 -1.23 -28.24
C ILE A 57 3.14 -1.31 -26.76
N VAL A 58 3.98 -0.39 -26.27
CA VAL A 58 4.54 -0.50 -24.91
C VAL A 58 3.45 -0.34 -23.83
N PRO A 59 2.56 0.68 -23.88
CA PRO A 59 1.45 0.77 -22.95
C PRO A 59 0.49 -0.42 -23.03
N LEU A 60 0.20 -0.91 -24.25
CA LEU A 60 -0.65 -2.09 -24.44
C LEU A 60 -0.04 -3.33 -23.79
N GLY A 61 1.27 -3.53 -23.93
CA GLY A 61 2.01 -4.60 -23.27
C GLY A 61 1.91 -4.54 -21.75
N PHE A 62 2.01 -3.36 -21.15
CA PHE A 62 1.79 -3.20 -19.70
C PHE A 62 0.37 -3.57 -19.28
N ILE A 63 -0.65 -3.15 -20.03
CA ILE A 63 -2.06 -3.48 -19.74
C ILE A 63 -2.27 -4.99 -19.77
N ILE A 64 -1.82 -5.65 -20.85
CA ILE A 64 -1.93 -7.12 -20.99
C ILE A 64 -1.22 -7.83 -19.83
N ALA A 65 -0.02 -7.38 -19.47
CA ALA A 65 0.73 -7.96 -18.37
C ALA A 65 0.02 -7.81 -17.01
N PHE A 66 -0.63 -6.66 -16.74
CA PHE A 66 -1.44 -6.48 -15.53
C PHE A 66 -2.66 -7.41 -15.52
N VAL A 67 -3.37 -7.53 -16.65
CA VAL A 67 -4.54 -8.41 -16.78
C VAL A 67 -4.15 -9.87 -16.53
N VAL A 68 -3.06 -10.34 -17.11
CA VAL A 68 -2.56 -11.71 -16.93
C VAL A 68 -2.11 -11.95 -15.49
N ILE A 69 -1.37 -11.02 -14.88
CA ILE A 69 -0.94 -11.17 -13.48
C ILE A 69 -2.16 -11.16 -12.54
N GLY A 70 -3.16 -10.32 -12.80
CA GLY A 70 -4.42 -10.27 -12.07
C GLY A 70 -5.19 -11.59 -12.16
N SER A 71 -5.39 -12.11 -13.37
CA SER A 71 -6.15 -13.36 -13.57
C SER A 71 -5.48 -14.57 -12.94
N ILE A 72 -4.14 -14.66 -12.97
CA ILE A 72 -3.41 -15.75 -12.28
C ILE A 72 -3.54 -15.61 -10.76
N SER A 73 -3.49 -14.37 -10.22
CA SER A 73 -3.73 -14.11 -8.80
C SER A 73 -5.14 -14.55 -8.37
N ASP A 74 -6.14 -14.22 -9.17
CA ASP A 74 -7.54 -14.58 -8.89
C ASP A 74 -7.72 -16.10 -8.94
N ALA A 75 -7.17 -16.77 -9.95
CA ALA A 75 -7.19 -18.23 -10.06
C ALA A 75 -6.49 -18.93 -8.89
N GLN A 76 -5.38 -18.39 -8.39
CA GLN A 76 -4.74 -18.90 -7.17
C GLN A 76 -5.61 -18.68 -5.93
N SER A 77 -6.29 -17.54 -5.84
CA SER A 77 -7.18 -17.25 -4.72
C SER A 77 -8.38 -18.21 -4.68
N VAL A 78 -8.95 -18.55 -5.84
CA VAL A 78 -10.03 -19.54 -5.98
C VAL A 78 -9.52 -20.93 -5.61
N ARG A 79 -8.38 -21.37 -6.14
CA ARG A 79 -7.77 -22.67 -5.76
C ARG A 79 -7.44 -22.76 -4.27
N ASN A 80 -6.99 -21.66 -3.67
CA ASN A 80 -6.71 -21.62 -2.23
C ASN A 80 -8.00 -21.63 -1.40
N LYS A 81 -9.10 -21.01 -1.88
CA LYS A 81 -10.43 -21.16 -1.26
C LYS A 81 -10.93 -22.60 -1.31
N GLU A 82 -10.76 -23.28 -2.44
CA GLU A 82 -11.13 -24.70 -2.58
C GLU A 82 -10.30 -25.62 -1.68
N LYS A 83 -8.99 -25.33 -1.52
CA LYS A 83 -8.14 -26.02 -0.55
C LYS A 83 -8.42 -25.64 0.90
N GLY A 84 -8.90 -24.43 1.17
CA GLY A 84 -9.26 -23.92 2.50
C GLY A 84 -10.49 -24.61 3.10
N GLY A 85 -11.24 -25.38 2.31
CA GLY A 85 -12.22 -26.34 2.83
C GLY A 85 -11.59 -27.51 3.62
N ASN A 86 -10.29 -27.73 3.48
CA ASN A 86 -9.50 -28.65 4.29
C ASN A 86 -8.56 -27.86 5.21
N LEU A 87 -9.12 -27.24 6.25
CA LEU A 87 -8.32 -26.98 7.45
C LEU A 87 -7.89 -28.35 7.96
N ASN A 88 -6.59 -28.64 7.91
CA ASN A 88 -6.01 -29.93 8.32
C ASN A 88 -6.19 -30.26 9.81
N TYR A 89 -6.78 -29.35 10.57
CA TYR A 89 -6.98 -29.46 12.00
C TYR A 89 -8.48 -29.42 12.26
N GLN A 90 -9.02 -30.53 12.80
CA GLN A 90 -10.43 -30.66 13.16
C GLN A 90 -10.72 -29.99 14.52
N ASP A 91 -9.69 -29.64 15.28
CA ASP A 91 -9.77 -29.00 16.59
C ASP A 91 -8.94 -27.70 16.62
N ALA A 92 -9.52 -26.64 17.19
CA ALA A 92 -8.87 -25.35 17.40
C ALA A 92 -7.71 -25.43 18.42
N PHE A 93 -7.64 -26.49 19.23
CA PHE A 93 -6.59 -26.71 20.23
C PHE A 93 -5.39 -27.51 19.73
N GLU A 94 -5.46 -28.08 18.52
CA GLU A 94 -4.34 -28.81 17.88
C GLU A 94 -3.51 -27.93 16.93
N LEU A 95 -3.72 -26.61 16.97
CA LEU A 95 -3.05 -25.67 16.08
C LEU A 95 -1.54 -25.57 16.42
N PRO A 96 -0.64 -25.64 15.42
CA PRO A 96 0.77 -25.40 15.64
C PRO A 96 1.00 -23.98 16.15
N SER A 97 1.77 -23.85 17.23
CA SER A 97 2.17 -22.54 17.74
C SER A 97 3.18 -21.90 16.81
N GLU A 98 2.83 -20.76 16.22
CA GLU A 98 3.72 -19.91 15.44
C GLU A 98 3.73 -18.49 16.02
N VAL A 99 4.91 -17.87 16.05
CA VAL A 99 5.03 -16.45 16.39
C VAL A 99 4.56 -15.62 15.19
N MET A 100 3.37 -15.05 15.28
CA MET A 100 2.77 -14.24 14.21
C MET A 100 3.17 -12.76 14.31
N HIS A 101 4.45 -12.49 14.10
CA HIS A 101 4.97 -11.13 13.96
C HIS A 101 4.82 -10.62 12.52
N GLY A 102 4.50 -9.34 12.35
CA GLY A 102 4.43 -8.76 11.01
C GLY A 102 4.28 -7.24 10.95
N TYR A 103 3.90 -6.78 9.75
CA TYR A 103 3.80 -5.37 9.42
C TYR A 103 2.42 -5.03 8.87
N LYS A 104 1.78 -4.01 9.43
CA LYS A 104 0.42 -3.59 9.07
C LYS A 104 0.39 -2.16 8.55
N LEU A 105 -0.57 -1.86 7.68
CA LEU A 105 -0.83 -0.49 7.23
C LEU A 105 -2.04 0.07 7.96
N ALA A 106 -1.92 1.33 8.36
CA ALA A 106 -3.01 2.08 9.00
C ALA A 106 -3.06 3.50 8.48
N LEU A 107 -4.25 4.07 8.41
CA LEU A 107 -4.44 5.51 8.41
C LEU A 107 -4.51 5.99 9.86
N ILE A 108 -4.09 7.23 10.10
CA ILE A 108 -4.41 7.93 11.34
C ILE A 108 -5.49 8.95 11.00
N THR A 109 -6.65 8.82 11.62
CA THR A 109 -7.85 9.63 11.31
C THR A 109 -8.43 10.30 12.54
N ASP A 110 -9.45 11.14 12.36
CA ASP A 110 -10.21 11.84 13.42
C ASP A 110 -9.44 12.87 14.25
N GLN A 111 -10.17 13.60 15.09
CA GLN A 111 -9.65 14.48 16.14
C GLN A 111 -10.50 14.22 17.40
N PRO A 112 -9.98 13.53 18.44
CA PRO A 112 -8.59 13.08 18.61
C PRO A 112 -8.16 11.94 17.64
N PRO A 113 -6.84 11.76 17.40
CA PRO A 113 -6.32 10.79 16.44
C PRO A 113 -6.62 9.32 16.81
N THR A 114 -7.04 8.52 15.83
CA THR A 114 -7.31 7.07 15.97
C THR A 114 -6.64 6.27 14.85
N LEU A 115 -6.37 4.98 15.08
CA LEU A 115 -5.91 4.07 14.02
C LEU A 115 -7.10 3.53 13.24
N THR A 116 -6.97 3.57 11.92
CA THR A 116 -8.01 3.11 11.00
C THR A 116 -7.40 2.20 9.94
N GLY A 117 -8.02 1.06 9.69
CA GLY A 117 -7.62 0.12 8.66
C GLY A 117 -7.79 0.72 7.26
N LEU A 118 -7.15 0.13 6.25
CA LEU A 118 -7.35 0.56 4.86
C LEU A 118 -8.80 0.33 4.39
N THR A 119 -9.52 -0.58 5.04
CA THR A 119 -10.96 -0.87 4.85
C THR A 119 -11.88 0.11 5.59
N GLY A 120 -11.35 0.96 6.46
CA GLY A 120 -12.11 1.97 7.22
C GLY A 120 -12.42 1.59 8.67
N ASP A 121 -12.10 0.37 9.11
CA ASP A 121 -12.37 -0.08 10.48
C ASP A 121 -11.43 0.59 11.48
N LYS A 122 -12.00 1.21 12.53
CA LYS A 122 -11.24 1.84 13.61
C LYS A 122 -10.83 0.80 14.65
N TYR A 123 -9.64 0.95 15.20
CA TYR A 123 -9.15 0.05 16.25
C TYR A 123 -8.13 0.74 17.17
N LEU A 124 -7.92 0.12 18.33
CA LEU A 124 -6.89 0.51 19.28
C LEU A 124 -5.56 -0.22 19.00
N SER A 125 -4.48 0.25 19.61
CA SER A 125 -3.16 -0.37 19.52
C SER A 125 -3.14 -1.81 20.01
N ASP A 126 -3.86 -2.08 21.10
CA ASP A 126 -4.19 -3.41 21.60
C ASP A 126 -5.70 -3.62 21.40
N ALA A 127 -6.07 -4.61 20.59
CA ALA A 127 -7.46 -4.82 20.21
C ALA A 127 -7.75 -6.26 19.80
N GLN A 128 -9.02 -6.63 19.93
CA GLN A 128 -9.63 -7.82 19.35
C GLN A 128 -10.44 -7.42 18.12
N ALA A 129 -10.37 -8.25 17.08
CA ALA A 129 -11.09 -8.03 15.85
C ALA A 129 -12.59 -8.33 16.04
N LEU A 130 -13.42 -7.52 15.39
CA LEU A 130 -14.86 -7.71 15.33
C LEU A 130 -15.29 -7.85 13.87
N CYS A 131 -16.22 -8.73 13.58
CA CYS A 131 -16.80 -8.85 12.25
C CYS A 131 -18.05 -7.98 12.15
N THR A 132 -18.05 -7.01 11.24
CA THR A 132 -19.20 -6.14 10.98
C THR A 132 -20.30 -6.85 10.19
N THR A 133 -19.97 -7.90 9.44
CA THR A 133 -20.92 -8.66 8.62
C THR A 133 -21.67 -9.74 9.40
N ASN A 134 -20.99 -10.40 10.34
CA ASN A 134 -21.59 -11.42 11.20
C ASN A 134 -21.03 -11.30 12.63
N PRO A 135 -21.77 -10.70 13.57
CA PRO A 135 -21.33 -10.56 14.96
C PRO A 135 -21.21 -11.87 15.73
N GLU A 136 -21.80 -12.98 15.25
CA GLU A 136 -21.89 -14.23 15.99
C GLU A 136 -20.61 -15.08 15.92
N HIS A 137 -19.75 -14.85 14.93
CA HIS A 137 -18.50 -15.60 14.80
C HIS A 137 -17.29 -14.84 15.34
N ILE A 138 -16.35 -15.58 15.92
CA ILE A 138 -15.09 -15.04 16.42
C ILE A 138 -14.11 -14.92 15.25
N PRO A 139 -13.65 -13.71 14.87
CA PRO A 139 -12.64 -13.56 13.83
C PRO A 139 -11.30 -14.19 14.24
N PRO A 140 -10.49 -14.70 13.31
CA PRO A 140 -10.66 -14.69 11.86
C PRO A 140 -11.36 -15.97 11.35
N VAL A 141 -12.17 -15.85 10.30
CA VAL A 141 -12.84 -17.00 9.66
C VAL A 141 -12.38 -17.12 8.21
N ALA A 142 -12.00 -18.32 7.75
CA ALA A 142 -11.39 -18.54 6.44
C ALA A 142 -12.19 -17.97 5.24
N ASN A 143 -13.52 -17.96 5.35
CA ASN A 143 -14.43 -17.45 4.32
C ASN A 143 -14.92 -16.01 4.57
N CYS A 144 -14.32 -15.32 5.53
CA CYS A 144 -14.63 -13.93 5.86
C CYS A 144 -13.33 -13.09 5.85
N GLU A 145 -13.40 -11.84 5.42
CA GLU A 145 -12.24 -10.94 5.47
C GLU A 145 -12.06 -10.27 6.85
N CYS A 146 -12.71 -10.80 7.89
CA CYS A 146 -12.56 -10.36 9.27
C CYS A 146 -11.19 -10.77 9.88
N GLY A 147 -10.85 -10.17 11.01
CA GLY A 147 -9.57 -10.37 11.68
C GLY A 147 -8.52 -9.32 11.31
N PHE A 148 -7.51 -9.18 12.16
CA PHE A 148 -6.38 -8.31 11.89
C PHE A 148 -5.41 -8.97 10.93
N TYR A 149 -5.09 -8.26 9.85
CA TYR A 149 -4.11 -8.71 8.87
C TYR A 149 -2.78 -7.97 9.03
N ALA A 150 -1.67 -8.73 8.98
CA ALA A 150 -0.32 -8.20 8.92
C ALA A 150 0.50 -8.95 7.85
N TYR A 151 1.27 -8.22 7.06
CA TYR A 151 2.25 -8.80 6.14
C TYR A 151 3.39 -9.44 6.92
N LYS A 152 3.83 -10.63 6.51
CA LYS A 152 4.97 -11.30 7.14
C LYS A 152 6.28 -10.54 6.88
N GLU A 153 6.43 -10.02 5.66
CA GLU A 153 7.66 -9.36 5.21
C GLU A 153 7.52 -7.84 5.17
N LEU A 154 8.54 -7.14 5.69
CA LEU A 154 8.61 -5.68 5.68
C LEU A 154 8.56 -5.11 4.26
N THR A 155 9.20 -5.81 3.30
CA THR A 155 9.31 -5.35 1.92
C THR A 155 7.95 -5.32 1.21
N ASP A 156 7.08 -6.30 1.49
CA ASP A 156 5.74 -6.36 0.94
C ASP A 156 4.85 -5.27 1.52
N ALA A 157 4.92 -5.04 2.84
CA ALA A 157 4.20 -3.94 3.48
C ALA A 157 4.66 -2.56 2.98
N GLN A 158 5.97 -2.38 2.76
CA GLN A 158 6.51 -1.14 2.17
C GLN A 158 6.03 -0.92 0.75
N PHE A 159 5.90 -1.99 -0.03
CA PHE A 159 5.35 -1.91 -1.38
C PHE A 159 3.88 -1.49 -1.36
N GLU A 160 3.06 -2.13 -0.52
CA GLU A 160 1.64 -1.78 -0.37
C GLU A 160 1.47 -0.33 0.08
N ARG A 161 2.35 0.16 0.96
CA ARG A 161 2.35 1.56 1.42
C ARG A 161 2.61 2.53 0.29
N SER A 162 3.38 2.10 -0.72
CA SER A 162 3.65 2.93 -1.91
C SER A 162 2.44 3.09 -2.82
N ILE A 163 1.45 2.20 -2.70
CA ILE A 163 0.18 2.23 -3.45
C ILE A 163 -0.90 2.98 -2.66
N ASN A 164 -0.82 2.97 -1.33
CA ASN A 164 -1.78 3.63 -0.43
C ASN A 164 -1.20 4.91 0.20
N PRO A 165 -1.19 6.06 -0.51
CA PRO A 165 -0.58 7.29 -0.02
C PRO A 165 -1.31 7.84 1.20
N GLY A 166 -0.55 8.19 2.24
CA GLY A 166 -1.10 8.68 3.51
C GLY A 166 -1.26 7.60 4.57
N SER A 167 -1.01 6.33 4.23
CA SER A 167 -0.89 5.26 5.22
C SER A 167 0.46 5.27 5.94
N PHE A 168 0.42 4.85 7.19
CA PHE A 168 1.54 4.60 8.08
C PHE A 168 1.79 3.10 8.16
N LEU A 169 3.04 2.76 8.47
CA LEU A 169 3.46 1.39 8.66
C LEU A 169 3.56 1.11 10.16
N LEU A 170 2.94 0.03 10.59
CA LEU A 170 2.93 -0.45 11.96
C LEU A 170 3.71 -1.77 12.02
N ASP A 171 4.45 -1.93 13.12
CA ASP A 171 5.08 -3.18 13.55
C ASP A 171 4.15 -3.78 14.60
N VAL A 172 3.72 -5.02 14.38
CA VAL A 172 2.63 -5.64 15.14
C VAL A 172 2.94 -7.09 15.46
N ASP A 173 2.50 -7.51 16.63
CA ASP A 173 2.36 -8.93 16.98
C ASP A 173 0.89 -9.30 16.97
N LEU A 174 0.60 -10.49 16.45
CA LEU A 174 -0.73 -11.04 16.37
C LEU A 174 -0.85 -12.25 17.30
N PHE A 175 -1.98 -12.38 17.98
CA PHE A 175 -2.21 -13.45 18.96
C PHE A 175 -3.59 -14.09 18.81
N GLY A 176 -3.77 -15.19 19.56
CA GLY A 176 -4.99 -15.97 19.58
C GLY A 176 -5.11 -16.88 18.36
N LEU A 177 -6.35 -17.15 17.97
CA LEU A 177 -6.60 -17.94 16.77
C LEU A 177 -6.19 -17.15 15.53
N GLY A 178 -5.36 -17.77 14.70
CA GLY A 178 -4.88 -17.15 13.49
C GLY A 178 -4.46 -18.17 12.45
N PHE A 179 -4.33 -17.72 11.21
CA PHE A 179 -3.88 -18.53 10.10
C PHE A 179 -3.00 -17.72 9.15
N THR A 180 -2.12 -18.41 8.44
CA THR A 180 -1.38 -17.83 7.33
C THR A 180 -2.35 -17.49 6.19
N TYR A 181 -2.36 -16.24 5.76
CA TYR A 181 -3.21 -15.75 4.69
C TYR A 181 -2.38 -15.01 3.64
N LYS A 182 -2.35 -15.55 2.41
CA LYS A 182 -1.62 -15.01 1.25
C LYS A 182 -0.15 -14.68 1.57
N ASP A 183 0.14 -13.43 1.92
CA ASP A 183 1.48 -12.86 2.14
C ASP A 183 1.74 -12.49 3.62
N GLY A 184 0.94 -13.05 4.53
CA GLY A 184 0.97 -12.65 5.91
C GLY A 184 0.13 -13.53 6.83
N TYR A 185 -0.30 -12.92 7.92
CA TYR A 185 -1.06 -13.56 8.99
C TYR A 185 -2.40 -12.85 9.13
N ARG A 186 -3.43 -13.62 9.46
CA ARG A 186 -4.69 -13.10 10.01
C ARG A 186 -4.88 -13.67 11.39
N ALA A 187 -5.22 -12.83 12.35
CA ALA A 187 -5.48 -13.24 13.71
C ALA A 187 -6.63 -12.48 14.36
N GLU A 188 -7.07 -13.03 15.49
CA GLU A 188 -8.15 -12.51 16.31
C GLU A 188 -7.73 -11.22 17.03
N THR A 189 -6.52 -11.20 17.57
CA THR A 189 -6.02 -10.08 18.38
C THR A 189 -4.72 -9.52 17.81
N GLN A 190 -4.46 -8.25 18.10
CA GLN A 190 -3.23 -7.58 17.73
C GLN A 190 -2.67 -6.79 18.91
N LEU A 191 -1.36 -6.66 18.94
CA LEU A 191 -0.65 -5.61 19.68
C LEU A 191 0.22 -4.83 18.69
N VAL A 192 0.01 -3.52 18.62
CA VAL A 192 0.87 -2.63 17.86
C VAL A 192 2.06 -2.26 18.73
N ASN A 193 3.24 -2.72 18.34
CA ASN A 193 4.49 -2.46 19.06
C ASN A 193 4.99 -1.03 18.85
N ARG A 194 4.92 -0.57 17.59
CA ARG A 194 5.37 0.76 17.19
C ARG A 194 4.81 1.18 15.84
N LEU A 195 4.71 2.48 15.66
CA LEU A 195 4.55 3.12 14.36
C LEU A 195 5.93 3.43 13.75
N ILE A 196 6.18 2.89 12.57
CA ILE A 196 7.40 3.15 11.80
C ILE A 196 7.21 4.46 11.03
N LYS A 197 7.85 5.52 11.54
CA LYS A 197 7.78 6.86 10.99
C LYS A 197 8.44 6.90 9.61
N PRO A 198 7.82 7.52 8.59
CA PRO A 198 8.50 7.73 7.33
C PRO A 198 9.69 8.69 7.54
N ARG A 199 10.83 8.38 6.91
CA ARG A 199 12.02 9.23 7.00
C ARG A 199 11.81 10.59 6.33
N ARG A 200 11.01 10.63 5.26
CA ARG A 200 10.74 11.82 4.45
C ARG A 200 9.28 12.24 4.53
N CYS A 201 9.05 13.53 4.34
CA CYS A 201 7.75 14.18 4.30
C CYS A 201 6.79 13.44 3.38
N MET A 202 5.57 13.16 3.86
CA MET A 202 4.58 12.44 3.06
C MET A 202 4.06 13.25 1.87
N ARG A 203 4.22 14.58 1.87
CA ARG A 203 3.83 15.48 0.77
C ARG A 203 4.93 15.61 -0.27
N CYS A 204 6.07 16.21 0.06
CA CYS A 204 7.13 16.49 -0.92
C CYS A 204 8.08 15.31 -1.18
N LYS A 205 8.09 14.28 -0.32
CA LYS A 205 8.96 13.09 -0.42
C LYS A 205 10.47 13.37 -0.42
N THR A 206 10.89 14.61 -0.14
CA THR A 206 12.31 15.03 -0.15
C THR A 206 12.81 15.36 1.25
N LEU A 207 12.17 16.33 1.91
CA LEU A 207 12.62 16.85 3.21
C LEU A 207 12.25 15.89 4.37
N PRO A 208 12.96 15.95 5.53
CA PRO A 208 12.68 15.10 6.68
C PRO A 208 11.26 15.26 7.23
N ALA A 209 10.61 14.16 7.61
CA ALA A 209 9.32 14.19 8.29
C ALA A 209 9.47 14.57 9.76
N LYS A 210 8.77 15.63 10.20
CA LYS A 210 8.96 16.28 11.49
C LYS A 210 7.69 16.46 12.32
N VAL A 211 6.58 16.87 11.69
CA VAL A 211 5.36 17.24 12.39
C VAL A 211 4.15 16.56 11.77
N PHE A 212 3.23 16.07 12.59
CA PHE A 212 1.94 15.58 12.12
C PHE A 212 1.02 16.76 11.87
N VAL A 213 0.30 16.72 10.75
CA VAL A 213 -0.73 17.70 10.42
C VAL A 213 -2.03 17.00 10.10
N SER A 214 -3.14 17.54 10.58
CA SER A 214 -4.48 17.07 10.21
C SER A 214 -4.95 17.77 8.95
N THR A 215 -5.47 16.98 8.01
CA THR A 215 -6.13 17.48 6.80
C THR A 215 -7.56 16.99 6.76
N TYR A 216 -8.47 17.88 6.41
CA TYR A 216 -9.85 17.51 6.13
C TYR A 216 -9.94 16.94 4.72
N LYS A 217 -10.41 15.71 4.58
CA LYS A 217 -10.63 15.06 3.28
C LYS A 217 -12.11 14.77 3.10
N LEU A 218 -12.64 15.10 1.92
CA LEU A 218 -13.93 14.59 1.48
C LEU A 218 -13.75 13.22 0.82
N SER A 219 -14.51 12.23 1.29
CA SER A 219 -14.70 10.97 0.58
C SER A 219 -15.64 11.16 -0.61
N TYR A 220 -15.55 10.26 -1.60
CA TYR A 220 -16.54 10.12 -2.68
C TYR A 220 -17.93 9.75 -2.16
N THR A 221 -18.01 9.19 -0.94
CA THR A 221 -19.26 8.85 -0.23
C THR A 221 -19.82 10.01 0.60
N ALA A 222 -19.38 11.26 0.36
CA ALA A 222 -19.77 12.48 1.07
C ALA A 222 -19.49 12.49 2.59
N THR A 223 -18.87 11.44 3.13
CA THR A 223 -18.36 11.40 4.50
C THR A 223 -17.01 12.10 4.54
N ALA A 224 -16.99 13.28 5.12
CA ALA A 224 -15.76 14.00 5.33
C ALA A 224 -15.09 13.53 6.63
N TRP A 225 -13.78 13.36 6.59
CA TRP A 225 -13.01 12.86 7.72
C TRP A 225 -11.69 13.60 7.87
N TRP A 226 -11.19 13.65 9.10
CA TRP A 226 -9.84 14.09 9.37
C TRP A 226 -8.87 12.97 9.08
N GLN A 227 -7.80 13.28 8.36
CA GLN A 227 -6.67 12.38 8.17
C GLN A 227 -5.37 13.10 8.55
N TRP A 228 -4.58 12.45 9.39
CA TRP A 228 -3.26 12.92 9.80
C TRP A 228 -2.19 12.46 8.82
N GLN A 229 -1.22 13.33 8.56
CA GLN A 229 -0.05 13.06 7.74
C GLN A 229 1.17 13.67 8.39
N ILE A 230 2.33 13.02 8.27
CA ILE A 230 3.58 13.61 8.75
C ILE A 230 4.28 14.39 7.63
N ARG A 231 4.62 15.65 7.90
CA ARG A 231 5.18 16.61 6.95
C ARG A 231 6.50 17.18 7.46
N CYS A 232 7.27 17.76 6.54
CA CYS A 232 8.40 18.60 6.90
C CYS A 232 7.93 20.00 7.29
N ILE A 233 8.80 20.76 7.96
CA ILE A 233 8.56 22.12 8.44
C ILE A 233 8.01 23.04 7.32
N VAL A 234 8.56 22.93 6.11
CA VAL A 234 8.14 23.72 4.96
C VAL A 234 6.73 23.33 4.49
N CYS A 235 6.43 22.04 4.37
CA CYS A 235 5.11 21.58 3.91
C CYS A 235 4.01 21.69 4.98
N SER A 236 4.37 22.02 6.22
CA SER A 236 3.46 22.27 7.33
C SER A 236 3.32 23.76 7.68
N SER A 237 4.04 24.67 7.02
CA SER A 237 4.10 26.08 7.41
C SER A 237 2.74 26.77 7.36
N SER A 238 1.89 26.41 6.39
CA SER A 238 0.55 26.98 6.21
C SER A 238 -0.53 26.41 7.14
N PHE A 239 -0.21 25.40 7.95
CA PHE A 239 -1.17 24.80 8.87
C PHE A 239 -1.26 25.62 10.16
N LYS A 240 -2.47 25.70 10.73
CA LYS A 240 -2.70 26.30 12.04
C LYS A 240 -2.08 25.40 13.12
N GLU A 241 -1.61 25.99 14.23
CA GLU A 241 -0.99 25.20 15.31
C GLU A 241 -1.94 24.17 15.92
N LYS A 242 -3.24 24.46 16.00
CA LYS A 242 -4.26 23.51 16.45
C LYS A 242 -4.40 22.25 15.58
N ASP A 243 -3.95 22.34 14.33
CA ASP A 243 -4.01 21.26 13.33
C ASP A 243 -2.64 20.56 13.20
N LYS A 244 -1.72 20.81 14.15
CA LYS A 244 -0.39 20.22 14.24
C LYS A 244 -0.23 19.44 15.53
N LEU A 245 0.50 18.33 15.44
CA LEU A 245 0.97 17.59 16.61
C LEU A 245 2.44 17.24 16.43
N SER A 246 3.20 17.34 17.53
CA SER A 246 4.54 16.79 17.61
C SER A 246 4.49 15.26 17.54
N ILE A 247 5.66 14.63 17.36
CA ILE A 247 5.76 13.16 17.36
C ILE A 247 5.35 12.62 18.74
N GLU A 248 5.77 13.28 19.81
CA GLU A 248 5.50 12.90 21.19
C GLU A 248 4.02 13.04 21.52
N GLN A 249 3.37 14.13 21.09
CA GLN A 249 1.92 14.31 21.27
C GLN A 249 1.14 13.23 20.52
N MET A 250 1.50 12.95 19.26
CA MET A 250 0.86 11.89 18.49
C MET A 250 1.05 10.51 19.14
N ALA A 251 2.25 10.23 19.65
CA ALA A 251 2.57 9.00 20.38
C ALA A 251 1.70 8.84 21.63
N GLN A 252 1.46 9.92 22.37
CA GLN A 252 0.57 9.94 23.53
C GLN A 252 -0.89 9.67 23.15
N TYR A 253 -1.42 10.37 22.14
CA TYR A 253 -2.81 10.16 21.69
C TYR A 253 -3.07 8.73 21.23
N LEU A 254 -2.12 8.14 20.51
CA LEU A 254 -2.24 6.77 20.01
C LEU A 254 -1.85 5.71 21.04
N ALA A 255 -1.35 6.11 22.21
CA ALA A 255 -0.75 5.22 23.21
C ALA A 255 0.31 4.28 22.59
N LEU A 256 1.18 4.82 21.74
CA LEU A 256 2.09 4.06 20.89
C LEU A 256 3.47 4.68 20.76
N LYS A 257 4.50 3.83 20.67
CA LYS A 257 5.86 4.27 20.33
C LYS A 257 5.92 4.66 18.84
N ILE A 258 6.57 5.78 18.53
CA ILE A 258 6.81 6.23 17.15
C ILE A 258 8.32 6.31 16.91
N THR A 259 8.83 5.57 15.91
CA THR A 259 10.27 5.48 15.58
C THR A 259 10.54 5.81 14.13
#